data_AF-A0A1C5WMX0-F1
#
_entry.id   AF-A0A1C5WMX0-F1
#
_cell.length_a   1.000
_cell.length_b   1.000
_cell.length_c   1.000
_cell.angle_alpha   90.00
_cell.angle_beta   90.00
_cell.angle_gamma   90.00
#
_symmetry.space_group_name_H-M   'P 1'
#
loop_
_entity.id
_entity.type
_entity.pdbx_description
1 polymer ?
#
loop_
_entity_poly.entity_id
_entity_poly.type
_entity_poly.pdbx_seq_one_letter_code
_entity_poly.pdbx_strand_id
1 'polypeptide(L)'
;MADRTIRIGKVSSVDYGSGMIKVTYPDLDNSVTDDLPYLTFNDEYKMPKVGASVLVVHLSNGSAMGIVAGTYWNSSHKPPVSGKGVYRKDLAQAIGEAFLQYSGGSLQIHAPAITLDASRITLATKSGSITAAEIINHIKG
;
A
#
# COMPACT_ATOMS: atom_id res chain seq x y z
N MET A 1 3.56 0.10 -35.26
CA MET A 1 3.82 -0.86 -34.17
C MET A 1 3.07 -0.37 -32.95
N ALA A 2 2.40 -1.24 -32.20
CA ALA A 2 1.76 -0.82 -30.95
C ALA A 2 2.83 -0.29 -30.00
N ASP A 3 2.58 0.88 -29.41
CA ASP A 3 3.44 1.49 -28.42
C ASP A 3 3.61 0.52 -27.23
N ARG A 4 4.87 0.21 -26.88
CA ARG A 4 5.23 -0.75 -25.82
C ARG A 4 5.59 -0.07 -24.50
N THR A 5 5.37 1.24 -24.41
CA THR A 5 5.78 2.08 -23.27
C THR A 5 4.97 1.79 -22.00
N ILE A 6 3.74 1.27 -22.10
CA ILE A 6 2.90 0.94 -20.95
C ILE A 6 2.36 -0.49 -21.08
N ARG A 7 2.54 -1.30 -20.04
CA ARG A 7 2.15 -2.72 -20.04
C ARG A 7 1.49 -3.14 -18.74
N ILE A 8 0.65 -4.16 -18.84
CA ILE A 8 0.08 -4.88 -17.70
C ILE A 8 0.77 -6.23 -17.62
N GLY A 9 1.24 -6.60 -16.43
CA GLY A 9 1.83 -7.92 -16.18
C GLY A 9 1.45 -8.47 -14.82
N LYS A 10 2.00 -9.64 -14.49
CA LYS A 10 1.86 -10.27 -13.18
C LYS A 10 3.19 -10.34 -12.47
N VAL A 11 3.23 -9.99 -11.19
CA VAL A 11 4.45 -10.10 -10.38
C VAL A 11 4.90 -11.57 -10.34
N SER A 12 6.13 -11.86 -10.73
CA SER A 12 6.69 -13.22 -10.69
C SER A 12 7.65 -13.41 -9.52
N SER A 13 8.37 -12.36 -9.10
CA SER A 13 9.19 -12.36 -7.89
C SER A 13 9.29 -10.97 -7.28
N VAL A 14 9.59 -10.93 -5.98
CA VAL A 14 9.83 -9.70 -5.21
C VAL A 14 11.14 -9.88 -4.44
N ASP A 15 12.10 -9.00 -4.67
CA ASP A 15 13.28 -8.85 -3.82
C ASP A 15 13.02 -7.72 -2.81
N TYR A 16 12.66 -8.12 -1.59
CA TYR A 16 12.39 -7.20 -0.50
C TYR A 16 13.63 -6.45 -0.01
N GLY A 17 14.84 -6.96 -0.26
CA GLY A 17 16.08 -6.30 0.18
C GLY A 17 16.46 -5.12 -0.71
N SER A 18 16.26 -5.26 -2.03
CA SER A 18 16.58 -4.22 -3.02
C SER A 18 15.38 -3.37 -3.46
N GLY A 19 14.14 -3.79 -3.13
CA GLY A 19 12.92 -3.12 -3.59
C GLY A 19 12.61 -3.38 -5.07
N MET A 20 13.21 -4.42 -5.64
CA MET A 20 13.08 -4.78 -7.06
C MET A 20 12.05 -5.90 -7.24
N ILE A 21 11.40 -5.91 -8.41
CA ILE A 21 10.43 -6.95 -8.76
C ILE A 21 10.63 -7.44 -10.19
N LYS A 22 10.27 -8.69 -10.44
CA LYS A 22 10.13 -9.23 -11.80
C LYS A 22 8.66 -9.35 -12.17
N VAL A 23 8.37 -9.13 -13.45
CA VAL A 23 7.01 -9.16 -13.98
C VAL A 23 6.97 -10.13 -15.16
N THR A 24 5.99 -11.03 -15.16
CA THR A 24 5.63 -11.86 -16.31
C THR A 24 4.64 -11.11 -17.18
N TYR A 25 4.88 -11.08 -18.49
CA TYR A 25 3.98 -10.54 -19.50
C TYR A 25 3.28 -11.67 -20.27
N PRO A 26 2.02 -11.99 -19.94
CA PRO A 26 1.29 -13.07 -20.62
C PRO A 26 1.03 -12.78 -22.11
N ASP A 27 0.99 -11.51 -22.51
CA ASP A 27 0.84 -11.07 -23.89
C ASP A 27 2.12 -11.19 -24.72
N LEU A 28 3.26 -11.50 -24.08
CA LEU A 28 4.56 -11.70 -24.70
C LEU A 28 5.09 -13.10 -24.41
N ASP A 29 4.29 -14.13 -24.69
CA ASP A 29 4.66 -15.55 -24.51
C ASP A 29 5.18 -15.86 -23.10
N ASN A 30 4.57 -15.23 -22.09
CA ASN A 30 4.99 -15.32 -20.69
C ASN A 30 6.46 -14.93 -20.43
N SER A 31 7.02 -14.05 -21.26
CA SER A 31 8.34 -13.46 -21.00
C SER A 31 8.39 -12.83 -19.61
N VAL A 32 9.53 -12.99 -18.94
CA VAL A 32 9.78 -12.42 -17.62
C VAL A 32 10.79 -11.30 -17.77
N THR A 33 10.53 -10.17 -17.14
CA THR A 33 11.47 -9.04 -17.11
C THR A 33 12.72 -9.39 -16.32
N ASP A 34 13.79 -8.62 -16.55
CA ASP A 34 14.82 -8.43 -15.54
C ASP A 34 14.23 -7.71 -14.30
N ASP A 35 15.07 -7.49 -13.29
CA ASP A 35 14.67 -6.77 -12.08
C ASP A 35 14.29 -5.32 -12.42
N LEU A 36 13.06 -4.94 -12.04
CA LEU A 36 12.53 -3.58 -12.22
C LEU A 36 12.31 -2.92 -10.86
N PRO A 37 12.63 -1.62 -10.71
CA PRO A 37 12.29 -0.87 -9.51
C PRO A 37 10.77 -0.74 -9.33
N TYR A 38 10.31 -0.81 -8.08
CA TYR A 38 8.94 -0.52 -7.70
C TYR A 38 8.77 0.95 -7.29
N LEU A 39 7.70 1.60 -7.74
CA LEU A 39 7.40 2.98 -7.38
C LEU A 39 7.11 3.07 -5.87
N THR A 40 7.87 3.91 -5.16
CA THR A 40 7.81 4.00 -3.70
C THR A 40 6.68 4.89 -3.18
N PHE A 41 5.99 5.64 -4.03
CA PHE A 41 5.02 6.66 -3.61
C PHE A 41 5.60 7.62 -2.55
N ASN A 42 6.85 8.07 -2.76
CA ASN A 42 7.58 8.93 -1.83
C ASN A 42 7.85 8.23 -0.48
N ASP A 43 8.45 7.04 -0.58
CA ASP A 43 8.95 6.18 0.51
C ASP A 43 7.88 5.43 1.33
N GLU A 44 6.69 5.23 0.76
CA GLU A 44 5.71 4.28 1.29
C GLU A 44 6.07 2.83 0.91
N TYR A 45 6.55 2.06 1.87
CA TYR A 45 6.87 0.65 1.64
C TYR A 45 5.63 -0.25 1.75
N LYS A 46 5.10 -0.68 0.60
CA LYS A 46 4.10 -1.77 0.50
C LYS A 46 4.25 -2.53 -0.81
N MET A 47 5.06 -3.59 -0.78
CA MET A 47 5.30 -4.42 -1.96
C MET A 47 4.07 -5.25 -2.36
N PRO A 48 3.85 -5.49 -3.66
CA PRO A 48 2.78 -6.35 -4.15
C PRO A 48 3.09 -7.83 -3.86
N LYS A 49 2.06 -8.68 -3.88
CA LYS A 49 2.24 -10.13 -3.78
C LYS A 49 2.64 -10.72 -5.13
N VAL A 50 3.38 -11.82 -5.12
CA VAL A 50 3.56 -12.67 -6.31
C VAL A 50 2.19 -13.05 -6.87
N GLY A 51 2.04 -12.97 -8.19
CA GLY A 51 0.79 -13.17 -8.93
C GLY A 51 -0.10 -11.93 -9.06
N ALA A 52 0.17 -10.84 -8.33
CA ALA A 52 -0.62 -9.62 -8.43
C ALA A 52 -0.47 -8.96 -9.81
N SER A 53 -1.57 -8.40 -10.33
CA SER A 53 -1.55 -7.62 -11.57
C SER A 53 -1.00 -6.22 -11.30
N VAL A 54 -0.03 -5.81 -12.12
CA VAL A 54 0.67 -4.52 -11.97
C VAL A 54 0.77 -3.80 -13.31
N LEU A 55 0.80 -2.47 -13.23
CA LEU A 55 1.11 -1.60 -14.35
C LEU A 55 2.62 -1.35 -14.39
N VAL A 56 3.24 -1.54 -15.55
CA VAL A 56 4.66 -1.25 -15.79
C VAL A 56 4.77 -0.14 -16.83
N VAL A 57 5.54 0.89 -16.51
CA VAL A 57 5.88 1.98 -17.42
C VAL A 57 7.32 1.78 -17.87
N HIS A 58 7.49 1.42 -19.13
CA HIS A 58 8.79 1.25 -19.76
C HIS A 58 9.35 2.60 -20.23
N LEU A 59 10.68 2.69 -20.26
CA LEU A 59 11.36 3.86 -20.78
C LEU A 59 11.36 3.83 -22.33
N SER A 60 11.19 4.98 -22.96
CA SER A 60 11.12 5.11 -24.42
C SER A 60 12.42 4.74 -25.15
N ASN A 61 13.54 4.66 -24.42
CA ASN A 61 14.85 4.26 -24.95
C ASN A 61 15.09 2.73 -24.94
N GLY A 62 14.11 1.93 -24.52
CA GLY A 62 14.18 0.47 -24.63
C GLY A 62 13.25 -0.25 -23.63
N SER A 63 12.69 -1.40 -24.04
CA SER A 63 11.77 -2.19 -23.20
C SER A 63 12.45 -2.96 -22.06
N ALA A 64 13.79 -2.97 -21.99
CA ALA A 64 14.54 -3.63 -20.92
C ALA A 64 14.48 -2.86 -19.59
N MET A 65 14.16 -1.57 -19.63
CA MET A 65 14.07 -0.72 -18.44
C MET A 65 12.65 -0.20 -18.27
N GLY A 66 12.21 -0.13 -17.01
CA GLY A 66 10.88 0.37 -16.65
C GLY A 66 10.73 0.52 -15.14
N ILE A 67 9.65 1.14 -14.73
CA ILE A 67 9.27 1.31 -13.33
C ILE A 67 7.90 0.70 -13.16
N VAL A 68 7.75 -0.14 -12.13
CA VAL A 68 6.44 -0.70 -11.81
C VAL A 68 5.66 0.28 -10.96
N ALA A 69 4.57 0.81 -11.51
CA ALA A 69 3.74 1.82 -10.85
C ALA A 69 2.86 1.24 -9.73
N GLY A 70 2.63 -0.07 -9.76
CA GLY A 70 1.94 -0.80 -8.71
C GLY A 70 0.69 -1.53 -9.17
N THR A 71 -0.03 -2.09 -8.19
CA THR A 71 -1.30 -2.77 -8.41
C THR A 71 -2.43 -1.78 -8.68
N TYR A 72 -3.45 -2.22 -9.41
CA TYR A 72 -4.61 -1.42 -9.76
C TYR A 72 -5.91 -2.21 -9.56
N TRP A 73 -7.04 -1.52 -9.51
CA TRP A 73 -8.34 -2.15 -9.36
C TRP A 73 -8.83 -2.78 -10.68
N ASN A 74 -9.36 -3.98 -10.59
CA ASN A 74 -9.96 -4.71 -11.70
C ASN A 74 -11.02 -5.71 -11.19
N SER A 75 -11.55 -6.56 -12.07
CA SER A 75 -12.60 -7.54 -11.72
C SER A 75 -12.15 -8.57 -10.67
N SER A 76 -10.87 -8.92 -10.64
CA SER A 76 -10.27 -9.89 -9.69
C SER A 76 -9.62 -9.24 -8.48
N HIS A 77 -9.26 -7.95 -8.56
CA HIS A 77 -8.68 -7.16 -7.49
C HIS A 77 -9.56 -5.94 -7.24
N LYS A 78 -10.53 -6.08 -6.34
CA LYS A 78 -11.50 -5.03 -6.01
C LYS A 78 -11.08 -4.28 -4.76
N PRO A 79 -11.45 -3.00 -4.62
CA PRO A 79 -11.28 -2.29 -3.36
C PRO A 79 -12.09 -2.99 -2.26
N PRO A 80 -11.51 -3.19 -1.05
CA PRO A 80 -12.20 -3.91 0.03
C PRO A 80 -13.35 -3.11 0.64
N VAL A 81 -13.28 -1.78 0.58
CA VAL A 81 -14.36 -0.86 0.91
C VAL A 81 -14.43 0.20 -0.18
N SER A 82 -15.63 0.50 -0.67
CA SER A 82 -15.85 1.49 -1.72
C SER A 82 -17.13 2.28 -1.47
N GLY A 83 -17.19 3.50 -2.00
CA GLY A 83 -18.32 4.41 -1.84
C GLY A 83 -17.89 5.87 -1.91
N LYS A 84 -18.82 6.76 -2.24
CA LYS A 84 -18.56 8.21 -2.25
C LYS A 84 -18.21 8.66 -0.83
N GLY A 85 -17.08 9.37 -0.67
CA GLY A 85 -16.66 9.91 0.62
C GLY A 85 -15.98 8.90 1.56
N VAL A 86 -15.59 7.72 1.05
CA VAL A 86 -14.82 6.74 1.80
C VAL A 86 -13.34 6.79 1.41
N TYR A 87 -12.46 6.69 2.41
CA TYR A 87 -11.05 6.39 2.21
C TYR A 87 -10.69 5.10 2.95
N ARG A 88 -9.89 4.26 2.32
CA ARG A 88 -9.42 2.98 2.88
C ARG A 88 -7.97 2.73 2.47
N LYS A 89 -7.10 2.56 3.47
CA LYS A 89 -5.72 2.10 3.29
C LYS A 89 -5.46 0.92 4.20
N ASP A 90 -5.49 -0.29 3.63
CA ASP A 90 -4.96 -1.46 4.31
C ASP A 90 -3.45 -1.32 4.47
N LEU A 91 -2.96 -1.53 5.68
CA LEU A 91 -1.55 -1.44 6.05
C LEU A 91 -0.90 -2.83 6.03
N ALA A 92 -1.67 -3.87 6.36
CA ALA A 92 -1.24 -5.26 6.28
C ALA A 92 -1.32 -5.82 4.84
N GLN A 93 -0.69 -6.98 4.65
CA GLN A 93 -0.80 -7.78 3.42
C GLN A 93 -2.13 -8.52 3.33
N ALA A 94 -2.69 -9.00 4.45
CA ALA A 94 -4.05 -9.50 4.48
C ALA A 94 -5.03 -8.33 4.61
N ILE A 95 -6.02 -8.31 3.73
CA ILE A 95 -7.07 -7.28 3.76
C ILE A 95 -7.84 -7.40 5.08
N GLY A 96 -8.06 -6.26 5.74
CA GLY A 96 -8.82 -6.20 6.99
C GLY A 96 -7.99 -6.38 8.25
N GLU A 97 -6.79 -6.96 8.16
CA GLU A 97 -5.95 -7.23 9.33
C GLU A 97 -5.48 -5.94 10.01
N ALA A 98 -4.97 -4.97 9.26
CA ALA A 98 -4.65 -3.64 9.77
C ALA A 98 -4.95 -2.57 8.73
N PHE A 99 -5.58 -1.45 9.13
CA PHE A 99 -6.02 -0.41 8.20
C PHE A 99 -6.29 0.95 8.84
N LEU A 100 -6.28 1.96 7.97
CA LEU A 100 -6.91 3.26 8.19
C LEU A 100 -8.17 3.35 7.32
N GLN A 101 -9.28 3.79 7.92
CA GLN A 101 -10.54 3.98 7.19
C GLN A 101 -11.24 5.26 7.62
N TYR A 102 -11.58 6.11 6.66
CA TYR A 102 -12.42 7.28 6.90
C TYR A 102 -13.77 7.11 6.21
N SER A 103 -14.84 7.34 6.95
CA SER A 103 -16.21 7.37 6.44
C SER A 103 -17.13 8.11 7.41
N GLY A 104 -18.13 8.83 6.89
CA GLY A 104 -19.17 9.44 7.73
C GLY A 104 -18.65 10.43 8.78
N GLY A 105 -17.51 11.10 8.52
CA GLY A 105 -16.90 12.02 9.47
C GLY A 105 -16.07 11.35 10.57
N SER A 106 -15.84 10.05 10.50
CA SER A 106 -15.05 9.28 11.46
C SER A 106 -13.82 8.64 10.81
N LEU A 107 -12.67 8.74 11.48
CA LEU A 107 -11.45 8.00 11.14
C LEU A 107 -11.30 6.82 12.11
N GLN A 108 -11.25 5.62 11.57
CA GLN A 108 -10.95 4.39 12.27
C GLN A 108 -9.50 3.97 12.03
N ILE A 109 -8.79 3.68 13.12
CA ILE A 109 -7.50 3.00 13.12
C ILE A 109 -7.77 1.59 13.67
N HIS A 110 -7.48 0.56 12.88
CA HIS A 110 -7.74 -0.83 13.26
C HIS A 110 -6.49 -1.69 13.04
N ALA A 111 -6.18 -2.51 14.03
CA ALA A 111 -5.16 -3.56 14.01
C ALA A 111 -5.42 -4.53 15.19
N PRO A 112 -4.83 -5.74 15.22
CA PRO A 112 -4.94 -6.64 16.37
C PRO A 112 -4.37 -6.05 17.66
N ALA A 113 -3.35 -5.20 17.54
CA ALA A 113 -2.78 -4.41 18.62
C ALA A 113 -2.29 -3.06 18.08
N ILE A 114 -2.43 -1.99 18.87
CA ILE A 114 -1.93 -0.65 18.56
C ILE A 114 -1.01 -0.20 19.69
N THR A 115 0.25 0.08 19.35
CA THR A 115 1.24 0.67 20.26
C THR A 115 1.45 2.12 19.87
N LEU A 116 1.37 3.02 20.85
CA LEU A 116 1.72 4.43 20.70
C LEU A 116 2.97 4.70 21.53
N ASP A 117 4.10 4.90 20.87
CA ASP A 117 5.37 5.27 21.49
C ASP A 117 5.68 6.73 21.15
N ALA A 118 5.57 7.59 22.16
CA ALA A 118 5.78 9.02 22.04
C ALA A 118 6.15 9.62 23.40
N SER A 119 6.90 10.71 23.38
CA SER A 119 7.19 11.48 24.60
C SER A 119 5.94 12.07 25.25
N ARG A 120 4.87 12.29 24.48
CA ARG A 120 3.57 12.75 24.97
C ARG A 120 2.44 12.24 24.10
N ILE A 121 1.43 11.65 24.72
CA ILE A 121 0.16 11.29 24.09
C ILE A 121 -0.95 12.18 24.68
N THR A 122 -1.67 12.89 23.82
CA THR A 122 -2.78 13.79 24.19
C THR A 122 -4.05 13.39 23.44
N LEU A 123 -5.14 13.23 24.18
CA LEU A 123 -6.49 13.05 23.67
C LEU A 123 -7.22 14.37 23.84
N ALA A 124 -7.60 15.03 22.74
CA ALA A 124 -8.25 16.33 22.76
C ALA A 124 -9.58 16.29 21.99
N THR A 125 -10.59 16.96 22.55
CA THR A 125 -11.93 17.11 21.97
C THR A 125 -12.39 18.56 22.15
N LYS A 126 -13.56 18.89 21.60
CA LYS A 126 -14.20 20.19 21.85
C LYS A 126 -14.53 20.43 23.33
N SER A 127 -14.66 19.36 24.12
CA SER A 127 -15.02 19.44 25.54
C SER A 127 -13.80 19.51 26.48
N GLY A 128 -12.58 19.39 25.95
CA GLY A 128 -11.34 19.41 26.75
C GLY A 128 -10.29 18.42 26.25
N SER A 129 -9.19 18.31 27.01
CA SER A 129 -8.08 17.40 26.69
C SER A 129 -7.52 16.70 27.93
N ILE A 130 -6.96 15.51 27.73
CA ILE A 130 -6.24 14.74 28.75
C ILE A 130 -5.02 14.06 28.13
N THR A 131 -3.96 13.88 28.91
CA THR A 131 -2.74 13.18 28.53
C THR A 131 -2.70 11.78 29.11
N ALA A 132 -1.95 10.87 28.47
CA ALA A 132 -1.73 9.53 29.02
C ALA A 132 -1.10 9.57 30.43
N ALA A 133 -0.23 10.55 30.72
CA ALA A 133 0.38 10.72 32.03
C ALA A 133 -0.64 11.06 33.13
N GLU A 134 -1.59 11.97 32.84
CA GLU A 134 -2.66 12.32 33.78
C GLU A 134 -3.56 11.11 34.07
N ILE A 135 -3.90 10.31 33.05
CA ILE A 135 -4.67 9.07 33.22
C ILE A 135 -3.92 8.08 34.12
N ILE A 136 -2.63 7.85 33.86
CA ILE A 136 -1.80 6.93 34.64
C ILE A 136 -1.71 7.36 36.11
N ASN A 137 -1.53 8.65 36.37
CA ASN A 137 -1.44 9.18 37.74
C ASN A 137 -2.78 9.06 38.47
N HIS A 138 -3.90 9.25 37.77
CA HIS A 138 -5.24 9.09 38.36
C HIS A 138 -5.58 7.64 38.73
N ILE A 139 -5.08 6.65 37.99
CA ILE A 139 -5.31 5.21 38.30
C ILE A 139 -4.44 4.74 39.48
N LYS A 140 -3.30 5.38 39.71
CA LYS A 140 -2.33 4.98 40.74
C LYS A 140 -2.58 5.64 42.11
N GLY A 141 -3.42 6.66 42.18
CA GLY A 141 -3.81 7.35 43.42
C GLY A 141 -5.14 6.83 43.94
#